data_AF-A0A8S2SHY6-F1
#
_entry.id   AF-A0A8S2SHY6-F1
#
_cell.length_a   1.000
_cell.length_b   1.000
_cell.length_c   1.000
_cell.angle_alpha   90.00
_cell.angle_beta   90.00
_cell.angle_gamma   90.00
#
_symmetry.space_group_name_H-M   'P 1'
#
loop_
_entity.id
_entity.type
_entity.pdbx_description
1 polymer ?
#
loop_
_entity_poly.entity_id
_entity_poly.type
_entity_poly.pdbx_seq_one_letter_code
_entity_poly.pdbx_strand_id
1 'polypeptide(L)'
;PTSKDFTCWTRLLSNVTRIHVVNMNHLDVGYNGIPATGFINNILNIYFHQYFPRAATLAEQILHISPKDSFIYTTHPWLLSMFFDCPQNLVLAGIKL
;
A
#
# COMPACT_ATOMS: atom_id res chain seq x y z
N PRO A 1 23.93 -13.75 -14.68
CA PRO A 1 22.50 -13.74 -15.06
C PRO A 1 22.09 -12.35 -15.56
N THR A 2 22.29 -12.10 -16.84
CA THR A 2 21.81 -10.89 -17.52
C THR A 2 20.32 -11.03 -17.79
N SER A 3 19.57 -9.98 -17.48
CA SER A 3 18.10 -9.83 -17.43
C SER A 3 17.31 -10.09 -18.74
N LYS A 4 17.84 -10.87 -19.68
CA LYS A 4 17.23 -11.08 -21.01
C LYS A 4 16.80 -12.52 -21.29
N ASP A 5 17.02 -13.45 -20.37
CA ASP A 5 16.63 -14.84 -20.54
C ASP A 5 15.46 -15.20 -19.62
N PHE A 6 14.24 -15.13 -20.17
CA PHE A 6 13.00 -15.48 -19.48
C PHE A 6 12.69 -16.99 -19.52
N THR A 7 13.53 -17.81 -20.15
CA THR A 7 13.26 -19.26 -20.32
C THR A 7 13.23 -20.04 -19.00
N CYS A 8 13.90 -19.54 -17.96
CA CYS A 8 13.85 -20.12 -16.62
C CYS A 8 12.47 -19.95 -15.96
N TRP A 9 11.79 -18.83 -16.22
CA TRP A 9 10.46 -18.55 -15.66
C TRP A 9 9.35 -19.33 -16.36
N THR A 10 9.42 -19.51 -17.68
CA THR A 10 8.40 -20.24 -18.45
C THR A 10 8.36 -21.73 -18.13
N ARG A 11 9.49 -22.35 -17.77
CA ARG A 11 9.56 -23.78 -17.43
C ARG A 11 8.91 -24.10 -16.08
N LEU A 12 8.83 -23.14 -15.16
CA LEU A 12 8.18 -23.28 -13.85
C LEU A 12 6.66 -23.09 -13.91
N LEU A 13 6.14 -22.49 -15.00
CA LEU A 13 4.74 -22.11 -15.12
C LEU A 13 3.83 -23.19 -15.73
N SER A 14 4.37 -24.30 -16.24
CA SER A 14 3.57 -25.29 -17.00
C SER A 14 2.44 -25.94 -16.20
N ASN A 15 2.47 -25.87 -14.86
CA ASN A 15 1.48 -26.45 -13.95
C ASN A 15 0.84 -25.43 -12.98
N VAL A 16 1.02 -24.12 -13.17
CA VAL A 16 0.42 -23.11 -12.29
C VAL A 16 -1.02 -22.83 -12.73
N THR A 17 -1.99 -23.16 -11.88
CA THR A 17 -3.44 -22.99 -12.17
C THR A 17 -4.05 -21.75 -11.54
N ARG A 18 -3.35 -21.11 -10.59
CA ARG A 18 -3.86 -19.98 -9.84
C ARG A 18 -2.75 -19.02 -9.43
N ILE A 19 -3.02 -17.73 -9.59
CA ILE A 19 -2.18 -16.63 -9.11
C ILE A 19 -3.05 -15.77 -8.19
N HIS A 20 -2.55 -15.50 -6.99
CA HIS A 20 -3.16 -14.55 -6.07
C HIS A 20 -2.38 -13.25 -6.12
N VAL A 21 -3.07 -12.14 -6.39
CA VAL A 21 -2.46 -10.81 -6.35
C VAL A 21 -2.82 -10.15 -5.02
N VAL A 22 -1.81 -9.73 -4.28
CA VAL A 22 -1.97 -8.98 -3.02
C VAL A 22 -1.50 -7.55 -3.25
N ASN A 23 -2.42 -6.59 -3.10
CA ASN A 23 -2.13 -5.18 -3.27
C ASN A 23 -1.78 -4.57 -1.92
N MET A 24 -0.56 -4.05 -1.77
CA MET A 24 -0.11 -3.40 -0.54
C MET A 24 1.00 -2.39 -0.82
N ASN A 25 1.20 -1.46 0.12
CA ASN A 25 2.45 -0.71 0.23
C ASN A 25 3.25 -1.25 1.43
N HIS A 26 4.54 -1.50 1.24
CA HIS A 26 5.46 -1.75 2.35
C HIS A 26 5.61 -0.47 3.17
N LEU A 27 5.48 -0.58 4.50
CA LEU A 27 5.48 0.55 5.42
C LEU A 27 6.80 0.60 6.19
N ASP A 28 7.60 1.62 5.90
CA ASP A 28 8.85 1.91 6.59
C ASP A 28 8.72 3.19 7.43
N VAL A 29 8.41 3.03 8.72
CA VAL A 29 8.03 4.13 9.64
C VAL A 29 9.20 5.10 9.97
N GLY A 30 10.41 4.83 9.47
CA GLY A 30 11.59 5.71 9.60
C GLY A 30 12.31 5.99 8.27
N TYR A 31 11.63 5.81 7.14
CA TYR A 31 12.26 5.94 5.83
C TYR A 31 12.57 7.39 5.46
N ASN A 32 13.85 7.70 5.28
CA ASN A 32 14.37 9.04 4.99
C ASN A 32 14.58 9.36 3.50
N GLY A 33 13.92 8.65 2.59
CA GLY A 33 14.04 8.89 1.15
C GLY A 33 12.88 9.69 0.54
N ILE A 34 12.21 10.53 1.32
CA ILE A 34 11.21 11.49 0.86
C ILE A 34 11.80 12.92 0.88
N PRO A 35 11.26 13.91 0.13
CA PRO A 35 11.82 15.27 0.08
C PRO A 35 11.83 16.03 1.41
N ALA A 36 11.03 15.59 2.38
CA ALA A 36 11.06 16.06 3.77
C ALA A 36 11.84 15.06 4.64
N THR A 37 12.33 15.47 5.82
CA THR A 37 12.95 14.49 6.74
C THR A 37 11.98 13.35 7.02
N GLY A 38 12.39 12.12 6.76
CA GLY A 38 11.56 10.92 6.83
C GLY A 38 11.27 10.42 8.22
N PHE A 39 10.63 11.28 9.02
CA PHE A 39 10.08 10.89 10.30
C PHE A 39 8.73 10.20 10.11
N ILE A 40 8.36 9.42 11.13
CA ILE A 40 7.08 8.73 11.26
C ILE A 40 5.91 9.56 10.72
N ASN A 41 5.77 10.83 11.12
CA ASN A 41 4.62 11.65 10.71
C ASN A 41 4.52 11.89 9.22
N ASN A 42 5.65 12.14 8.55
CA ASN A 42 5.63 12.41 7.12
C ASN A 42 5.26 11.15 6.34
N ILE A 43 5.74 9.98 6.78
CA ILE A 43 5.36 8.70 6.19
C ILE A 43 3.87 8.43 6.42
N LEU A 44 3.38 8.59 7.65
CA LEU A 44 1.97 8.37 7.97
C LEU A 44 1.04 9.33 7.20
N ASN A 45 1.43 10.60 7.05
CA ASN A 45 0.69 11.57 6.26
C ASN A 45 0.57 11.18 4.78
N ILE A 46 1.59 10.56 4.19
CA ILE A 46 1.48 10.04 2.81
C ILE A 46 0.44 8.92 2.74
N TYR A 47 0.41 8.03 3.72
CA TYR A 47 -0.62 6.97 3.76
C TYR A 47 -2.03 7.56 3.87
N PHE A 48 -2.24 8.52 4.76
CA PHE A 48 -3.55 9.11 5.02
C PHE A 48 -4.06 10.00 3.90
N HIS A 49 -3.18 10.81 3.28
CA HIS A 49 -3.58 11.79 2.28
C HIS A 49 -3.41 11.31 0.85
N GLN A 50 -2.64 10.24 0.61
CA GLN A 50 -2.38 9.74 -0.75
C GLN A 50 -2.76 8.28 -0.92
N TYR A 51 -2.18 7.35 -0.15
CA TYR A 51 -2.35 5.93 -0.45
C TYR A 51 -3.73 5.39 -0.14
N PHE A 52 -4.29 5.67 1.05
CA PHE A 52 -5.65 5.20 1.38
C PHE A 52 -6.72 5.83 0.47
N PRO A 53 -6.72 7.16 0.21
CA PRO A 53 -7.67 7.74 -0.73
C PRO A 53 -7.55 7.14 -2.14
N ARG A 54 -6.33 6.97 -2.67
CA ARG A 54 -6.13 6.35 -3.99
C ARG A 54 -6.61 4.90 -4.04
N ALA A 55 -6.36 4.13 -2.99
CA ALA A 55 -6.84 2.74 -2.90
C ALA A 55 -8.37 2.68 -2.88
N ALA A 56 -9.04 3.58 -2.15
CA ALA A 56 -10.49 3.68 -2.12
C ALA A 56 -11.06 4.06 -3.50
N THR A 57 -10.50 5.09 -4.15
CA THR A 57 -10.90 5.49 -5.51
C THR A 57 -10.70 4.35 -6.51
N LEU A 58 -9.58 3.63 -6.46
CA LEU A 58 -9.33 2.49 -7.34
C LEU A 58 -10.34 1.36 -7.11
N ALA A 59 -10.72 1.11 -5.85
CA ALA A 59 -11.75 0.12 -5.53
C ALA A 59 -13.10 0.48 -6.18
N GLU A 60 -13.52 1.75 -6.09
CA GLU A 60 -14.73 2.24 -6.74
C GLU A 60 -14.67 2.13 -8.26
N GLN A 61 -13.52 2.46 -8.86
CA GLN A 61 -13.30 2.34 -10.31
C GLN A 61 -13.40 0.89 -10.78
N ILE A 62 -12.79 -0.05 -10.06
CA ILE A 62 -12.86 -1.48 -10.39
C ILE A 62 -14.29 -1.99 -10.26
N LEU A 63 -15.01 -1.61 -9.20
CA LEU A 63 -16.43 -1.97 -9.05
C LEU A 63 -17.31 -1.45 -10.20
N HIS A 64 -16.99 -0.27 -10.76
CA HIS A 64 -17.72 0.29 -11.89
C HIS A 64 -17.40 -0.42 -13.22
N ILE A 65 -16.14 -0.80 -13.44
CA ILE A 65 -15.67 -1.44 -14.68
C ILE A 65 -15.99 -2.93 -14.71
N SER A 66 -15.81 -3.60 -13.57
CA SER A 66 -16.03 -5.03 -13.40
C SER A 66 -16.71 -5.30 -12.05
N PRO A 67 -18.05 -5.24 -11.99
CA PRO A 67 -18.80 -5.40 -10.73
C PRO A 67 -18.61 -6.76 -10.03
N LYS A 68 -18.03 -7.74 -10.73
CA LYS A 68 -17.72 -9.07 -10.18
C LYS A 68 -16.33 -9.16 -9.57
N ASP A 69 -15.44 -8.22 -9.90
CA ASP A 69 -14.09 -8.19 -9.38
C ASP A 69 -14.04 -7.36 -8.10
N SER A 70 -13.20 -7.79 -7.16
CA SER A 70 -12.95 -7.07 -5.92
C SER A 70 -11.50 -6.60 -5.87
N PHE A 71 -11.33 -5.35 -5.43
CA PHE A 71 -10.03 -4.81 -5.10
C PHE A 71 -9.92 -4.71 -3.59
N ILE A 72 -8.94 -5.43 -3.04
CA ILE A 72 -8.62 -5.39 -1.61
C ILE A 72 -7.21 -4.82 -1.48
N TYR A 73 -7.10 -3.75 -0.70
CA TYR A 73 -5.84 -3.13 -0.33
C TYR A 73 -5.44 -3.57 1.08
N THR A 74 -4.37 -4.35 1.18
CA THR A 74 -3.85 -4.87 2.44
C THR A 74 -2.98 -3.80 3.11
N THR A 75 -3.29 -3.50 4.37
CA THR A 75 -2.56 -2.51 5.18
C THR A 75 -2.56 -2.91 6.65
N HIS A 76 -1.88 -2.12 7.48
CA HIS A 76 -1.69 -2.35 8.90
C HIS A 76 -2.94 -1.92 9.70
N PRO A 77 -3.52 -2.77 10.57
CA PRO A 77 -4.73 -2.44 11.32
C PRO A 77 -4.61 -1.19 12.20
N TRP A 78 -3.47 -1.01 12.88
CA TRP A 78 -3.22 0.17 13.71
C TRP A 78 -3.22 1.47 12.89
N LEU A 79 -2.80 1.41 11.63
CA LEU A 79 -2.77 2.55 10.75
C LEU A 79 -4.19 2.95 10.29
N LEU A 80 -5.06 1.97 10.06
CA LEU A 80 -6.48 2.21 9.78
C LEU A 80 -7.22 2.76 11.00
N SER A 81 -6.97 2.23 12.20
CA SER A 81 -7.56 2.79 13.43
C SER A 81 -7.18 4.26 13.59
N MET A 82 -5.91 4.63 13.42
CA MET A 82 -5.52 6.05 13.47
C MET A 82 -6.18 6.90 12.37
N PHE A 83 -6.34 6.35 11.16
CA PHE A 83 -6.99 7.05 10.05
C PHE A 83 -8.47 7.34 10.32
N PHE A 84 -9.21 6.38 10.88
CA PHE A 84 -10.63 6.53 11.17
C PHE A 84 -10.92 7.23 12.50
N ASP A 85 -10.08 7.04 13.51
CA ASP A 85 -10.32 7.49 14.88
C ASP A 85 -9.63 8.82 15.23
N CYS A 86 -9.01 9.50 14.24
CA CYS A 86 -8.31 10.80 14.32
C CYS A 86 -7.99 11.25 15.77
N PRO A 87 -6.99 10.64 16.42
CA PRO A 87 -6.71 10.90 17.82
C PRO A 87 -6.31 12.37 18.03
N GLN A 88 -7.17 13.14 18.70
CA GLN A 88 -7.14 14.60 18.81
C GLN A 88 -5.81 15.21 19.30
N ASN A 89 -4.97 14.42 19.96
CA ASN A 89 -3.69 14.81 20.55
C ASN A 89 -2.54 13.86 20.23
N LEU A 90 -2.62 13.11 19.11
CA LEU A 90 -1.54 12.23 18.72
C LEU A 90 -0.33 13.05 18.26
N VAL A 91 0.74 12.95 19.05
CA VAL A 91 2.03 13.55 18.76
C VAL A 91 3.04 12.43 18.66
N LEU A 92 3.66 12.27 17.49
CA LEU A 92 4.77 11.33 17.31
C LEU A 92 6.02 12.16 17.00
N ALA A 93 7.15 11.83 17.63
CA ALA A 93 8.40 12.58 17.46
C ALA A 93 8.24 14.12 17.62
N GLY A 94 7.34 14.58 18.50
CA GLY A 94 7.11 16.00 18.77
C GLY A 94 6.28 16.75 17.70
N ILE A 95 5.76 16.06 16.69
CA ILE A 95 4.90 16.64 15.65
C ILE A 95 3.50 16.07 15.79
N LYS A 96 2.49 16.95 15.76
CA LYS A 96 1.08 16.57 15.73
C LYS A 96 0.72 16.05 14.33
N LEU A 97 0.11 14.88 14.27
CA LEU A 97 -0.47 14.32 13.05
C LEU A 97 -1.77 15.04 12.67
#